data_AF-A0A5K1AAG6-F1
#
_entry.id   AF-A0A5K1AAG6-F1
#
_cell.length_a   1.000
_cell.length_b   1.000
_cell.length_c   1.000
_cell.angle_alpha   90.00
_cell.angle_beta   90.00
_cell.angle_gamma   90.00
#
_symmetry.space_group_name_H-M   'P 1'
#
loop_
_entity.id
_entity.type
_entity.pdbx_description
1 polymer ?
#
loop_
_entity_poly.entity_id
_entity_poly.type
_entity_poly.pdbx_seq_one_letter_code
_entity_poly.pdbx_strand_id
1 'polypeptide(L)' 'AVKESILLQITNATQMIKLEKDPHAAFALVIDGKALSYALEDDLKHQFLSLAVECASVICCRVSPKQKAL' A
#
# COMPACT_ATOMS: atom_id res chain seq x y z
N ALA A 1 13.24 9.04 7.74
CA ALA A 1 13.81 7.66 7.77
C ALA A 1 12.78 6.58 7.40
N VAL A 2 11.91 6.10 8.31
CA VAL A 2 10.96 5.00 7.99
C VAL A 2 9.79 5.47 7.12
N LYS A 3 9.15 6.59 7.50
CA LYS A 3 7.99 7.13 6.78
C LYS A 3 8.31 7.54 5.33
N GLU A 4 9.46 8.19 5.12
CA GLU A 4 9.98 8.49 3.78
C GLU A 4 10.24 7.24 2.95
N SER A 5 10.74 6.16 3.57
CA SER A 5 10.91 4.88 2.87
C SER A 5 9.57 4.30 2.44
N ILE A 6 8.54 4.39 3.29
CA ILE A 6 7.18 3.92 2.95
C ILE A 6 6.58 4.77 1.81
N LEU A 7 6.73 6.10 1.87
CA LEU A 7 6.29 6.99 0.80
C LEU A 7 6.98 6.64 -0.54
N LEU A 8 8.29 6.42 -0.50
CA LEU A 8 9.06 6.02 -1.68
C LEU A 8 8.57 4.68 -2.25
N GLN A 9 8.30 3.69 -1.40
CA GLN A 9 7.75 2.40 -1.83
C GLN A 9 6.36 2.54 -2.46
N ILE A 10 5.46 3.33 -1.85
CA ILE A 10 4.11 3.60 -2.39
C ILE A 10 4.23 4.28 -3.76
N THR A 11 5.11 5.27 -3.89
CA THR A 11 5.29 6.05 -5.12
C THR A 11 5.84 5.16 -6.24
N ASN A 12 6.86 4.36 -5.94
CA ASN A 12 7.45 3.44 -6.90
C ASN A 12 6.45 2.37 -7.34
N ALA A 13 5.69 1.78 -6.42
CA ALA A 13 4.65 0.81 -6.76
C ALA A 13 3.56 1.41 -7.63
N THR A 14 3.11 2.63 -7.33
CA THR A 14 2.14 3.36 -8.15
C THR A 14 2.69 3.60 -9.57
N GLN A 15 3.97 3.92 -9.70
CA GLN A 15 4.59 4.12 -11.01
C GLN A 15 4.74 2.80 -11.78
N MET A 16 5.05 1.68 -11.11
CA MET A 16 5.09 0.36 -11.74
C MET A 16 3.73 -0.02 -12.35
N ILE A 17 2.64 0.15 -11.60
CA ILE A 17 1.29 -0.15 -12.09
C ILE A 17 0.94 0.74 -13.31
N LYS A 18 1.27 2.04 -13.25
CA LYS A 18 0.99 2.98 -14.36
C LYS A 18 1.77 2.68 -15.64
N LEU A 19 2.95 2.09 -15.52
CA LEU A 19 3.81 1.75 -16.66
C LEU A 19 3.51 0.36 -17.23
N GLU A 20 2.72 -0.45 -16.52
CA GLU A 20 2.29 -1.75 -17.00
C GLU A 20 1.37 -1.59 -18.23
N LYS A 21 1.63 -2.38 -19.26
CA LYS A 21 0.93 -2.31 -20.56
C LYS A 21 0.03 -3.51 -20.80
N ASP A 22 0.25 -4.62 -20.08
CA ASP A 22 -0.62 -5.77 -20.17
C ASP A 22 -1.98 -5.46 -19.49
N PRO A 23 -3.11 -5.41 -20.24
CA PRO A 23 -4.42 -5.16 -19.67
C PRO A 23 -4.91 -6.29 -18.75
N HIS A 24 -4.23 -7.43 -18.73
CA HIS A 24 -4.53 -8.57 -17.86
C HIS A 24 -3.58 -8.68 -16.65
N ALA A 25 -2.60 -7.77 -16.52
CA ALA A 25 -1.72 -7.77 -15.35
C ALA A 25 -2.53 -7.53 -14.06
N ALA A 26 -2.22 -8.34 -13.04
CA ALA A 26 -2.84 -8.25 -11.73
C ALA A 26 -1.78 -8.09 -10.65
N PHE A 27 -1.96 -7.08 -9.79
CA PHE A 27 -1.04 -6.77 -8.71
C PHE A 27 -1.60 -7.20 -7.36
N ALA A 28 -0.71 -7.65 -6.47
CA ALA A 28 -1.04 -7.89 -5.07
C ALA A 28 -0.15 -7.01 -4.18
N LEU A 29 -0.76 -6.34 -3.21
CA LEU A 29 -0.06 -5.52 -2.22
C LEU A 29 0.06 -6.31 -0.91
N VAL A 30 1.28 -6.43 -0.38
CA VAL A 30 1.51 -7.05 0.93
C VAL A 30 2.09 -5.99 1.86
N ILE A 31 1.45 -5.81 3.02
CA ILE A 31 1.87 -4.82 4.02
C ILE A 31 1.79 -5.45 5.41
N ASP A 32 2.80 -5.21 6.25
CA ASP A 32 2.76 -5.65 7.64
C ASP A 32 2.08 -4.62 8.54
N GLY A 33 1.64 -5.05 9.74
CA GLY A 33 0.94 -4.16 10.66
C GLY A 33 1.77 -2.97 11.13
N LYS A 34 3.10 -3.05 11.13
CA LYS A 34 3.94 -1.91 11.54
C LYS A 34 3.95 -0.85 10.43
N ALA A 35 4.18 -1.25 9.18
CA ALA A 35 4.12 -0.39 8.02
C ALA A 35 2.71 0.19 7.79
N LEU A 36 1.67 -0.61 8.00
CA LEU A 36 0.28 -0.20 7.87
C LEU A 36 -0.06 0.99 8.77
N SER A 37 0.46 1.03 10.00
CA SER A 37 0.24 2.17 10.90
C SER A 37 0.74 3.49 10.31
N TYR A 38 1.94 3.49 9.72
CA TYR A 38 2.49 4.68 9.07
C TYR A 38 1.77 5.01 7.77
N ALA A 39 1.38 3.99 7.00
CA ALA A 39 0.68 4.16 5.72
C ALA A 39 -0.74 4.74 5.90
N LEU A 40 -1.35 4.57 7.08
CA LEU A 40 -2.65 5.13 7.43
C LEU A 40 -2.59 6.51 8.10
N GLU A 41 -1.40 7.10 8.30
CA GLU A 41 -1.25 8.49 8.76
C GLU A 41 -1.74 9.47 7.68
N ASP A 42 -2.32 10.61 8.08
CA ASP A 42 -3.11 11.49 7.19
C ASP A 42 -2.38 11.97 5.92
N ASP A 43 -1.07 12.15 5.97
CA ASP A 43 -0.24 12.58 4.85
C ASP A 43 0.10 11.46 3.84
N LEU A 44 0.00 10.19 4.24
CA LEU A 44 0.24 9.03 3.39
C LEU A 44 -1.02 8.26 3.03
N LYS A 45 -2.06 8.37 3.85
CA LYS A 45 -3.30 7.59 3.76
C LYS A 45 -3.92 7.59 2.37
N HIS A 46 -4.05 8.77 1.76
CA HIS A 46 -4.63 8.87 0.42
C HIS A 46 -3.80 8.15 -0.65
N GLN A 47 -2.47 8.26 -0.60
CA GLN A 47 -1.58 7.62 -1.57
C GLN A 47 -1.58 6.10 -1.38
N PHE A 48 -1.54 5.64 -0.14
CA PHE A 48 -1.62 4.21 0.19
C PHE A 48 -2.95 3.61 -0.27
N LEU A 49 -4.08 4.22 0.07
CA LEU A 49 -5.40 3.73 -0.32
C LEU A 49 -5.58 3.75 -1.85
N SER A 50 -5.07 4.79 -2.52
CA SER A 50 -5.10 4.85 -3.99
C SER A 50 -4.29 3.72 -4.63
N LEU A 51 -3.13 3.35 -4.07
CA LEU A 51 -2.36 2.20 -4.56
C LEU A 51 -3.10 0.88 -4.27
N ALA A 52 -3.69 0.75 -3.09
CA ALA A 52 -4.36 -0.47 -2.66
C ALA A 52 -5.57 -0.82 -3.53
N VAL A 53 -6.35 0.16 -4.00
CA VAL A 53 -7.51 -0.07 -4.88
C VAL A 53 -7.13 -0.46 -6.31
N GLU A 54 -5.93 -0.11 -6.77
CA GLU A 54 -5.40 -0.56 -8.08
C GLU A 54 -4.91 -2.01 -8.03
N CYS A 55 -4.69 -2.57 -6.84
CA CYS A 55 -4.29 -3.96 -6.68
C CYS A 55 -5.49 -4.89 -6.70
N ALA A 56 -5.37 -6.03 -7.36
CA ALA A 56 -6.38 -7.09 -7.35
C ALA A 56 -6.53 -7.77 -5.98
N SER A 57 -5.50 -7.69 -5.13
CA SER A 57 -5.52 -8.21 -3.76
C SER A 57 -4.64 -7.39 -2.83
N VAL A 58 -5.04 -7.29 -1.56
CA VAL A 58 -4.26 -6.65 -0.50
C VAL A 58 -4.19 -7.58 0.70
N ILE A 59 -2.96 -7.93 1.12
CA ILE A 59 -2.69 -8.80 2.26
C ILE A 59 -2.05 -7.97 3.36
N CYS A 60 -2.83 -7.70 4.41
CA CYS A 60 -2.35 -7.10 5.64
C CYS A 60 -1.89 -8.20 6.61
N CYS A 61 -0.58 -8.38 6.79
CA CYS A 61 -0.01 -9.42 7.66
C CYS A 61 0.42 -8.86 9.02
N ARG A 62 0.40 -9.68 10.08
CA ARG A 62 0.78 -9.29 11.45
C ARG A 62 0.04 -8.04 11.99
N VAL A 63 -1.23 -7.86 11.61
CA VAL A 63 -2.09 -6.77 12.09
C VAL A 63 -2.81 -7.12 13.40
N SER A 64 -2.91 -6.15 14.30
CA SER A 64 -3.66 -6.28 15.56
C SER A 64 -5.19 -6.22 15.33
N PRO A 65 -6.03 -6.73 16.26
CA PRO A 65 -7.48 -6.57 16.18
C PRO A 65 -7.93 -5.11 16.01
N LYS A 66 -7.27 -4.17 16.72
CA LYS A 66 -7.53 -2.73 16.59
C LYS A 66 -7.33 -2.26 15.16
N GLN A 67 -6.23 -2.62 14.51
CA GLN A 67 -5.92 -2.18 13.15
C GLN A 67 -6.86 -2.77 12.09
N LYS A 68 -7.46 -3.92 12.35
CA LYS A 68 -8.48 -4.50 11.45
C LYS A 68 -9.80 -3.73 11.46
N ALA A 69 -10.05 -2.94 12.50
CA ALA A 69 -11.29 -2.17 12.68
C ALA A 69 -11.17 -0.69 12.26
N LEU A 70 -9.97 -0.25 11.83
CA LEU A 70 -9.68 1.11 11.40
C LEU A 70 -10.05 1.37 9.94
#